data_AF-A0A531D3R2-F1
#
_entry.id   AF-A0A531D3R2-F1
#
_cell.length_a   1.000
_cell.length_b   1.000
_cell.length_c   1.000
_cell.angle_alpha   90.00
_cell.angle_beta   90.00
_cell.angle_gamma   90.00
#
_symmetry.space_group_name_H-M   'P 1'
#
loop_
_entity.id
_entity.type
_entity.pdbx_description
1 polymer ?
#
loop_
_entity_poly.entity_id
_entity_poly.type
_entity_poly.pdbx_seq_one_letter_code
_entity_poly.pdbx_strand_id
1 'polypeptide(L)'
;MTLKLNRAALLLPRVETMIDWYFGEKINAAIGPLGALHARKRALAEDAADNPLIGSADDRAAILARAAEQDAAIAKLDSERRAMKAKARAATSSTALQAILADIERLATSDI
;
A
#
# COMPACT_ATOMS: atom_id res chain seq x y z
N MET A 1 -8.73 -9.37 -41.03
CA MET A 1 -7.99 -9.74 -39.81
C MET A 1 -8.92 -9.62 -38.62
N THR A 2 -9.36 -10.73 -38.04
CA THR A 2 -10.14 -10.74 -36.80
C THR A 2 -9.17 -10.65 -35.62
N LEU A 3 -9.14 -9.51 -34.93
CA LEU A 3 -8.44 -9.36 -33.65
C LEU A 3 -9.07 -10.34 -32.66
N LYS A 4 -8.47 -11.51 -32.48
CA LYS A 4 -8.82 -12.41 -31.36
C LYS A 4 -8.37 -11.72 -30.08
N LEU A 5 -9.30 -11.02 -29.42
CA LEU A 5 -9.08 -10.47 -28.10
C LEU A 5 -8.72 -11.61 -27.15
N ASN A 6 -7.47 -11.60 -26.66
CA ASN A 6 -7.03 -12.53 -25.63
C ASN A 6 -7.81 -12.20 -24.35
N ARG A 7 -8.63 -13.14 -23.86
CA ARG A 7 -9.40 -12.97 -22.61
C ARG A 7 -8.50 -12.60 -21.43
N ALA A 8 -7.27 -13.10 -21.38
CA ALA A 8 -6.31 -12.73 -20.34
C ALA A 8 -5.91 -11.24 -20.45
N ALA A 9 -5.71 -10.72 -21.66
CA ALA A 9 -5.38 -9.31 -21.88
C ALA A 9 -6.53 -8.36 -21.48
N LEU A 10 -7.79 -8.81 -21.60
CA LEU A 10 -8.95 -8.05 -21.13
C LEU A 10 -9.10 -8.06 -19.59
N LEU A 11 -8.63 -9.12 -18.92
CA LEU A 11 -8.76 -9.28 -17.47
C LEU A 11 -7.65 -8.62 -16.68
N LEU A 12 -6.43 -8.55 -17.24
CA LEU A 12 -5.26 -8.03 -16.54
C LEU A 12 -5.47 -6.60 -15.97
N PRO A 13 -6.03 -5.62 -16.71
CA PRO A 13 -6.26 -4.29 -16.14
C PRO A 13 -7.17 -4.31 -14.90
N ARG A 14 -8.25 -5.11 -14.94
CA ARG A 14 -9.16 -5.26 -13.80
C ARG A 14 -8.45 -5.86 -12.58
N VAL A 15 -7.62 -6.87 -12.79
CA VAL A 15 -6.83 -7.48 -11.71
C VAL A 15 -5.87 -6.46 -11.11
N GLU A 16 -5.14 -5.70 -11.93
CA GLU A 16 -4.24 -4.64 -11.44
C GLU A 16 -4.98 -3.57 -10.64
N THR A 17 -6.15 -3.12 -11.10
CA THR A 17 -6.98 -2.17 -10.35
C THR A 17 -7.41 -2.72 -9.00
N MET A 18 -7.80 -4.00 -8.93
CA MET A 18 -8.21 -4.60 -7.65
C MET A 18 -7.03 -4.74 -6.67
N ILE A 19 -5.84 -5.08 -7.18
CA ILE A 19 -4.60 -5.09 -6.39
C ILE A 19 -4.33 -3.68 -5.83
N ASP A 20 -4.38 -2.66 -6.70
CA ASP A 20 -4.10 -1.28 -6.29
C ASP A 20 -5.13 -0.77 -5.27
N TRP A 21 -6.41 -1.09 -5.45
CA TRP A 21 -7.47 -0.75 -4.50
C TRP A 21 -7.23 -1.41 -3.13
N TYR A 22 -7.02 -2.72 -3.10
CA TYR A 22 -6.82 -3.47 -1.85
C TYR A 22 -5.62 -2.97 -1.05
N PHE A 23 -4.45 -2.81 -1.69
CA PHE A 23 -3.27 -2.29 -1.01
C PHE A 23 -3.39 -0.80 -0.69
N GLY A 24 -4.12 -0.02 -1.49
CA GLY A 24 -4.44 1.37 -1.20
C GLY A 24 -5.20 1.52 0.12
N GLU A 25 -6.24 0.72 0.33
CA GLU A 25 -6.98 0.68 1.60
C GLU A 25 -6.09 0.31 2.79
N LYS A 26 -5.21 -0.70 2.63
CA LYS A 26 -4.27 -1.08 3.70
C LYS A 26 -3.26 0.02 4.02
N ILE A 27 -2.74 0.70 3.00
CA ILE A 27 -1.82 1.82 3.20
C ILE A 27 -2.54 2.98 3.89
N ASN A 28 -3.76 3.31 3.48
CA ASN A 28 -4.58 4.34 4.12
C ASN A 28 -4.85 3.99 5.59
N ALA A 29 -5.15 2.72 5.90
CA ALA A 29 -5.33 2.25 7.27
C ALA A 29 -4.04 2.37 8.10
N ALA A 30 -2.87 2.05 7.52
CA ALA A 30 -1.57 2.20 8.19
C ALA A 30 -1.19 3.67 8.43
N ILE A 31 -1.59 4.57 7.53
CA ILE A 31 -1.42 6.03 7.68
C ILE A 31 -2.36 6.58 8.75
N GLY A 32 -3.60 6.09 8.77
CA GLY A 32 -4.66 6.51 9.68
C GLY A 32 -5.26 7.88 9.34
N PRO A 33 -6.38 8.26 9.99
CA PRO A 33 -7.12 9.48 9.68
C PRO A 33 -6.34 10.78 9.96
N LEU A 34 -5.31 10.72 10.83
CA LEU A 34 -4.46 11.86 11.18
C LEU A 34 -3.10 11.83 10.47
N GLY A 35 -2.95 11.05 9.40
CA GLY A 35 -1.68 10.89 8.68
C GLY A 35 -1.01 12.20 8.27
N ALA A 36 -1.78 13.17 7.76
CA ALA A 36 -1.26 14.49 7.39
C ALA A 36 -0.68 15.26 8.59
N LEU A 37 -1.32 15.16 9.75
CA LEU A 37 -0.81 15.77 10.99
C LEU A 37 0.48 15.07 11.45
N HIS A 38 0.53 13.74 11.40
CA HIS A 38 1.71 12.98 11.77
C HIS A 38 2.90 13.27 10.84
N ALA A 39 2.67 13.37 9.53
CA ALA A 39 3.69 13.78 8.57
C ALA A 39 4.25 15.18 8.86
N ARG A 40 3.38 16.14 9.23
CA ARG A 40 3.80 17.48 9.61
C ARG A 40 4.60 17.47 10.92
N LYS A 41 4.17 16.70 11.93
CA LYS A 41 4.92 16.53 13.19
C LYS A 41 6.30 15.93 12.96
N ARG A 42 6.40 14.91 12.10
CA ARG A 42 7.67 14.32 11.67
C ARG A 42 8.58 15.36 11.04
N ALA A 43 8.08 16.13 10.06
CA ALA A 43 8.88 17.16 9.39
C ALA A 43 9.45 18.18 10.39
N LEU A 44 8.64 18.61 11.37
CA LEU A 44 9.10 19.50 12.45
C LEU A 44 10.15 18.84 13.34
N ALA A 45 10.02 17.53 13.61
CA ALA A 45 10.99 16.77 14.39
C ALA A 45 12.31 16.54 13.65
N GLU A 46 12.28 16.40 12.33
CA GLU A 46 13.48 16.26 11.50
C GLU A 46 14.28 17.56 11.41
N ASP A 47 13.59 18.71 11.28
CA ASP A 47 14.20 20.02 10.99
C ASP A 47 14.93 20.66 12.18
N ALA A 48 14.36 20.58 13.39
CA ALA A 48 14.96 21.20 14.58
C ALA A 48 14.78 20.35 15.84
N ALA A 49 15.89 20.09 16.55
CA ALA A 49 15.86 19.40 17.84
C ALA A 49 15.10 20.17 18.92
N ASP A 50 15.18 21.50 18.89
CA ASP A 50 14.56 22.42 19.86
C ASP A 50 13.35 23.17 19.26
N ASN A 51 12.49 22.45 18.55
CA ASN A 51 11.25 23.04 18.05
C ASN A 51 10.28 23.29 19.23
N PRO A 52 9.78 24.52 19.47
CA PRO A 52 8.85 24.81 20.58
C PRO A 52 7.54 24.03 20.53
N LEU A 53 7.21 23.42 19.39
CA LEU A 53 6.03 22.59 19.19
C LEU A 53 6.27 21.11 19.51
N ILE A 54 7.50 20.73 19.87
CA ILE A 54 7.88 19.38 20.31
C ILE A 54 8.18 19.46 21.80
N GLY A 55 7.47 18.66 22.60
CA GLY A 55 7.44 18.87 24.05
C GLY A 55 8.77 18.58 24.75
N SER A 56 9.60 17.72 24.17
CA SER A 56 10.92 17.35 24.70
C SER A 56 11.75 16.58 23.67
N ALA A 57 13.03 16.34 23.98
CA ALA A 57 13.87 15.44 23.19
C ALA A 57 13.32 14.01 23.13
N ASP A 58 12.67 13.53 24.20
CA ASP A 58 12.02 12.21 24.24
C ASP A 58 10.81 12.15 23.31
N ASP A 59 9.98 13.21 23.29
CA ASP A 59 8.84 13.33 22.38
C ASP A 59 9.31 13.33 20.92
N ARG A 60 10.40 14.05 20.63
CA ARG A 60 11.05 14.03 19.32
C ARG A 60 11.47 12.62 18.91
N ALA A 61 12.16 11.90 19.79
CA ALA A 61 12.62 10.54 19.51
C ALA A 61 11.43 9.60 19.26
N ALA A 62 10.35 9.72 20.04
CA ALA A 62 9.14 8.93 19.86
C ALA A 62 8.45 9.20 18.52
N ILE A 63 8.35 10.47 18.10
CA ILE A 63 7.78 10.85 16.80
C ILE A 63 8.56 10.21 15.65
N LEU A 64 9.90 10.31 15.68
CA LEU A 64 10.75 9.76 14.62
C LEU A 64 10.72 8.22 14.60
N ALA A 65 10.71 7.57 15.77
CA ALA A 65 10.60 6.12 15.85
C ALA A 65 9.25 5.62 15.27
N ARG A 66 8.13 6.26 15.65
CA ARG A 66 6.80 5.94 15.11
C ARG A 66 6.72 6.19 13.61
N ALA A 67 7.32 7.26 13.12
CA ALA A 67 7.39 7.53 11.68
C ALA A 67 8.17 6.43 10.94
N ALA A 68 9.29 5.97 11.48
CA ALA A 68 10.08 4.88 10.89
C ALA A 68 9.32 3.55 10.89
N GLU A 69 8.58 3.23 11.95
CA GLU A 69 7.70 2.04 12.00
C GLU A 69 6.60 2.10 10.94
N GLN A 70 5.95 3.26 10.77
CA GLN A 70 4.93 3.47 9.75
C GLN A 70 5.51 3.36 8.33
N ASP A 71 6.67 3.97 8.07
CA ASP A 71 7.38 3.87 6.79
C ASP A 71 7.71 2.40 6.45
N ALA A 72 8.20 1.65 7.44
CA ALA A 72 8.51 0.22 7.26
C ALA A 72 7.25 -0.60 6.94
N ALA A 73 6.13 -0.32 7.60
CA ALA A 73 4.85 -0.96 7.32
C ALA A 73 4.35 -0.65 5.90
N ILE A 74 4.40 0.62 5.48
CA ILE A 74 4.00 1.04 4.13
C ILE A 74 4.92 0.43 3.07
N ALA A 75 6.24 0.43 3.30
CA ALA A 75 7.21 -0.15 2.38
C ALA A 75 6.98 -1.65 2.17
N LYS A 76 6.62 -2.38 3.23
CA LYS A 76 6.23 -3.79 3.15
C LYS A 76 4.98 -3.98 2.29
N LEU A 77 3.93 -3.20 2.53
CA LEU A 77 2.69 -3.24 1.74
C LEU A 77 2.93 -2.91 0.26
N ASP A 78 3.76 -1.90 -0.04
CA ASP A 78 4.10 -1.53 -1.42
C ASP A 78 4.91 -2.64 -2.12
N SER A 79 5.82 -3.31 -1.40
CA SER A 79 6.55 -4.47 -1.93
C SER A 79 5.61 -5.63 -2.25
N GLU A 80 4.67 -5.95 -1.36
CA GLU A 80 3.65 -6.98 -1.57
C GLU A 80 2.75 -6.64 -2.78
N ARG A 81 2.32 -5.38 -2.90
CA ARG A 81 1.58 -4.88 -4.08
C ARG A 81 2.36 -5.13 -5.37
N ARG A 82 3.64 -4.72 -5.41
CA ARG A 82 4.51 -4.88 -6.59
C ARG A 82 4.70 -6.35 -6.96
N ALA A 83 4.92 -7.23 -5.97
CA ALA A 83 5.05 -8.66 -6.18
C ALA A 83 3.76 -9.26 -6.77
N MET A 84 2.59 -8.86 -6.27
CA MET A 84 1.31 -9.35 -6.77
C MET A 84 1.02 -8.87 -8.19
N LYS A 85 1.32 -7.61 -8.53
CA LYS A 85 1.21 -7.11 -9.91
C LYS A 85 2.17 -7.84 -10.86
N ALA A 86 3.40 -8.12 -10.41
CA ALA A 86 4.34 -8.91 -11.20
C ALA A 86 3.79 -10.32 -11.48
N LYS A 87 3.20 -10.98 -10.47
CA LYS A 87 2.52 -12.28 -10.63
C LYS A 87 1.35 -12.20 -11.63
N ALA A 88 0.54 -11.14 -11.57
CA ALA A 88 -0.56 -10.93 -12.51
C ALA A 88 -0.06 -10.72 -13.95
N ARG A 89 1.00 -9.94 -14.15
CA ARG A 89 1.61 -9.71 -15.48
C ARG A 89 2.26 -10.95 -16.05
N ALA A 90 2.82 -11.82 -15.20
CA ALA A 90 3.38 -13.10 -15.62
C ALA A 90 2.32 -14.15 -15.95
N ALA A 91 1.05 -13.93 -15.58
CA ALA A 91 -0.03 -14.87 -15.85
C ALA A 91 -0.38 -14.88 -17.35
N THR A 92 -0.26 -16.05 -17.97
CA THR A 92 -0.51 -16.25 -19.41
C THR A 92 -1.93 -16.71 -19.72
N SER A 93 -2.76 -16.93 -18.69
CA SER A 93 -4.13 -17.47 -18.85
C SER A 93 -5.16 -16.67 -18.05
N SER A 94 -6.39 -16.64 -18.56
CA SER A 94 -7.53 -16.02 -17.86
C SER A 94 -7.84 -16.72 -16.55
N THR A 95 -7.64 -18.04 -16.45
CA THR A 95 -7.88 -18.81 -15.22
C THR A 95 -6.91 -18.42 -14.11
N ALA A 96 -5.62 -18.22 -14.44
CA ALA A 96 -4.65 -17.76 -13.46
C ALA A 96 -4.96 -16.34 -12.96
N LEU A 97 -5.39 -15.44 -13.85
CA LEU A 97 -5.83 -14.09 -13.48
C LEU A 97 -7.10 -14.10 -12.62
N GLN A 98 -8.06 -14.98 -12.90
CA GLN A 98 -9.26 -15.16 -12.08
C GLN A 98 -8.92 -15.71 -10.69
N ALA A 99 -7.97 -16.63 -10.58
CA ALA A 99 -7.51 -17.13 -9.29
C ALA A 99 -6.88 -16.01 -8.44
N ILE A 100 -6.03 -15.16 -9.06
CA ILE A 100 -5.46 -13.99 -8.37
C ILE A 100 -6.56 -13.03 -7.92
N LEU A 101 -7.57 -12.77 -8.76
CA LEU A 101 -8.69 -11.93 -8.39
C LEU A 101 -9.47 -12.49 -7.19
N ALA A 102 -9.79 -13.78 -7.21
CA ALA A 102 -10.49 -14.45 -6.13
C ALA A 102 -9.66 -14.47 -4.82
N ASP A 103 -8.34 -14.56 -4.92
CA ASP A 103 -7.45 -14.45 -3.76
C ASP A 103 -7.52 -13.05 -3.14
N ILE A 104 -7.50 -11.99 -3.95
CA ILE A 104 -7.61 -10.60 -3.46
C ILE A 104 -8.98 -10.36 -2.83
N GLU A 105 -10.07 -10.81 -3.47
CA GLU A 105 -11.43 -10.67 -2.94
C GLU A 105 -11.60 -11.39 -1.59
N ARG A 106 -10.99 -12.58 -1.44
CA ARG A 106 -10.96 -13.32 -0.17
C ARG A 106 -10.20 -12.56 0.91
N LEU A 107 -9.03 -12.03 0.56
CA LEU A 107 -8.22 -11.23 1.48
C LEU A 107 -8.96 -9.97 1.93
N ALA A 108 -9.60 -9.25 1.00
CA ALA A 108 -10.40 -8.06 1.30
C ALA A 108 -11.59 -8.35 2.23
N THR A 109 -12.19 -9.54 2.12
CA THR A 109 -13.33 -9.95 2.97
C THR A 109 -12.89 -10.45 4.35
N SER A 110 -11.67 -10.99 4.46
CA SER A 110 -11.15 -11.53 5.73
C SER A 110 -10.60 -10.44 6.67
N ASP A 111 -10.42 -9.23 6.14
CA ASP A 111 -9.92 -8.06 6.88
C ASP A 111 -11.06 -7.18 7.47
N ILE A 112 -12.34 -7.59 7.31
CA ILE A 112 -13.56 -6.98 7.90
C ILE A 112 -14.00 -7.78 9.12
#